data_AF-A0A7I7LHZ9-F1
#
_entry.id   AF-A0A7I7LHZ9-F1
#
_cell.length_a   1.000
_cell.length_b   1.000
_cell.length_c   1.000
_cell.angle_alpha   90.00
_cell.angle_beta   90.00
_cell.angle_gamma   90.00
#
_symmetry.space_group_name_H-M   'P 1'
#
loop_
_entity.id
_entity.type
_entity.pdbx_description
1 polymer ?
#
loop_
_entity_poly.entity_id
_entity_poly.type
_entity_poly.pdbx_seq_one_letter_code
_entity_poly.pdbx_strand_id
1 'polypeptide(L)'
;MSDGTIHTLPIRVAAPAAELLGSLLRRLGQKTDLSAGTMWLLNRPGTYSIEKAQKMLGYQPRVSIEEGMARVHEWARAERLI
;
A
#
# COMPACT_ATOMS: atom_id res chain seq x y z
N MET A 1 2.01 15.34 14.00
CA MET A 1 0.77 15.48 13.23
C MET A 1 1.15 16.00 11.87
N SER A 2 1.38 15.09 10.93
CA SER A 2 1.63 15.44 9.54
C SER A 2 0.34 16.10 9.03
N ASP A 3 0.31 17.43 9.01
CA ASP A 3 -0.81 18.29 8.62
C ASP A 3 -1.08 18.23 7.09
N GLY A 4 -0.79 17.09 6.49
CA GLY A 4 -0.86 16.85 5.06
C GLY A 4 -2.27 16.46 4.65
N THR A 5 -2.89 17.29 3.84
CA THR A 5 -4.13 16.94 3.13
C THR A 5 -3.88 15.70 2.28
N ILE A 6 -4.56 14.59 2.60
CA ILE A 6 -4.51 13.39 1.75
C ILE A 6 -5.25 13.73 0.46
N HIS A 7 -4.48 13.97 -0.60
CA HIS A 7 -5.04 14.21 -1.93
C HIS A 7 -5.60 12.91 -2.48
N THR A 8 -6.90 12.90 -2.78
CA THR A 8 -7.57 11.76 -3.41
C THR A 8 -7.78 12.04 -4.90
N LEU A 9 -7.74 10.99 -5.71
CA LEU A 9 -7.95 11.06 -7.15
C LEU A 9 -8.76 9.84 -7.59
N PRO A 10 -9.77 10.00 -8.47
CA PRO A 10 -10.50 8.85 -9.00
C PRO A 10 -9.57 7.86 -9.72
N ILE A 11 -9.77 6.55 -9.50
CA ILE A 11 -8.89 5.51 -10.07
C ILE A 11 -8.79 5.57 -11.61
N ARG A 12 -9.86 6.02 -12.27
CA ARG A 12 -9.92 6.23 -13.73
C ARG A 12 -8.93 7.28 -14.23
N VAL A 13 -8.49 8.20 -13.36
CA VAL A 13 -7.47 9.20 -13.64
C VAL A 13 -6.12 8.76 -13.09
N ALA A 14 -6.10 8.24 -11.85
CA ALA A 14 -4.86 7.84 -11.18
C ALA A 14 -4.08 6.76 -11.93
N ALA A 15 -4.74 5.70 -12.39
CA ALA A 15 -4.08 4.59 -13.08
C ALA A 15 -3.39 5.02 -14.40
N PRO A 16 -4.07 5.68 -15.36
CA PRO A 16 -3.39 6.11 -16.60
C PRO A 16 -2.33 7.20 -16.35
N ALA A 17 -2.57 8.12 -15.42
CA ALA A 17 -1.57 9.14 -15.07
C ALA A 17 -0.30 8.51 -14.48
N ALA A 18 -0.45 7.54 -13.57
CA ALA A 18 0.67 6.81 -13.00
C ALA A 18 1.45 6.04 -14.08
N GLU A 19 0.77 5.42 -15.04
CA GLU A 19 1.45 4.70 -16.13
C GLU A 19 2.26 5.64 -17.03
N LEU A 20 1.68 6.77 -17.41
CA LEU A 20 2.35 7.78 -18.24
C LEU A 20 3.60 8.32 -17.54
N LEU A 21 3.42 8.84 -16.32
CA LEU A 21 4.50 9.43 -15.53
C LEU A 21 5.56 8.39 -15.19
N GLY A 22 5.15 7.20 -14.77
CA GLY A 22 6.05 6.10 -14.47
C GLY A 22 6.90 5.69 -15.67
N SER A 23 6.31 5.63 -16.86
CA SER A 23 7.03 5.32 -18.11
C SER A 23 8.09 6.37 -18.43
N LEU A 24 7.76 7.67 -18.28
CA LEU A 24 8.73 8.76 -18.45
C LEU A 24 9.89 8.66 -17.46
N LEU A 25 9.59 8.48 -16.17
CA LEU A 25 10.60 8.36 -15.12
C LEU A 25 11.53 7.16 -15.34
N ARG A 26 10.98 6.00 -15.72
CA ARG A 26 11.77 4.81 -16.07
C ARG A 26 12.68 5.05 -17.27
N ARG A 27 12.21 5.77 -18.29
CA ARG A 27 13.03 6.17 -19.45
C ARG A 27 14.17 7.12 -19.06
N LEU A 28 13.96 7.94 -18.04
CA LEU A 28 15.01 8.79 -17.45
C LEU A 28 15.93 8.03 -16.48
N GLY A 29 15.82 6.70 -16.40
CA GLY A 29 16.66 5.86 -15.55
C GLY A 29 16.24 5.80 -14.09
N GLN A 30 15.10 6.38 -13.72
CA GLN A 30 14.60 6.30 -12.35
C GLN A 30 13.94 4.96 -12.07
N LYS A 31 14.25 4.39 -10.90
CA LYS A 31 13.55 3.22 -10.36
C LYS A 31 12.26 3.71 -9.71
N THR A 32 11.13 3.33 -10.28
CA THR A 32 9.81 3.72 -9.77
C THR A 32 8.80 2.61 -9.97
N ASP A 33 8.00 2.37 -8.94
CA ASP A 33 6.83 1.48 -8.98
C ASP A 33 5.57 2.22 -9.41
N LEU A 34 5.69 3.47 -9.88
CA LEU A 34 4.56 4.24 -10.40
C LEU A 34 4.05 3.59 -11.69
N SER A 35 2.90 2.93 -11.60
CA SER A 35 2.27 2.21 -12.71
C SER A 35 0.77 2.11 -12.48
N ALA A 36 0.02 1.82 -13.54
CA ALA A 36 -1.40 1.50 -13.43
C ALA A 36 -1.62 0.28 -12.51
N GLY A 37 -0.75 -0.73 -12.58
CA GLY A 37 -0.82 -1.93 -11.76
C GLY A 37 -0.76 -1.62 -10.26
N THR A 38 0.16 -0.76 -9.85
CA THR A 38 0.28 -0.29 -8.47
C THR A 38 -0.96 0.47 -8.02
N MET A 39 -1.52 1.34 -8.86
CA MET A 39 -2.75 2.06 -8.53
C MET A 39 -3.93 1.10 -8.33
N TRP A 40 -4.07 0.08 -9.17
CA TRP A 40 -5.11 -0.94 -9.02
C TRP A 40 -4.91 -1.83 -7.79
N LEU A 41 -3.66 -2.12 -7.42
CA LEU A 41 -3.35 -2.82 -6.17
C LEU A 41 -3.82 -1.99 -4.97
N LEU A 42 -3.50 -0.69 -4.94
CA LEU A 42 -3.89 0.23 -3.88
C LEU A 42 -5.41 0.49 -3.83
N ASN A 43 -6.08 0.49 -4.98
CA ASN A 43 -7.53 0.68 -5.06
C ASN A 43 -8.32 -0.63 -4.84
N ARG A 44 -7.66 -1.74 -4.50
CA ARG A 44 -8.34 -3.02 -4.31
C ARG A 44 -9.18 -2.97 -3.02
N PRO A 45 -10.51 -3.24 -3.10
CA PRO A 45 -11.33 -3.32 -1.90
C PRO A 45 -11.09 -4.67 -1.19
N GLY A 46 -10.85 -4.61 0.11
CA GLY A 46 -10.79 -5.77 0.99
C GLY A 46 -9.41 -6.41 1.14
N THR A 47 -9.36 -7.42 2.01
CA THR A 47 -8.15 -8.19 2.34
C THR A 47 -8.14 -9.55 1.65
N TYR A 48 -7.00 -10.23 1.65
CA TYR A 48 -6.89 -11.61 1.15
C TYR A 48 -7.13 -12.60 2.28
N SER A 49 -7.93 -13.64 2.00
CA SER A 49 -8.10 -14.74 2.95
C SER A 49 -6.80 -15.52 3.11
N ILE A 50 -6.44 -15.79 4.37
CA ILE A 50 -5.30 -16.62 4.74
C ILE A 50 -5.70 -18.08 5.01
N GLU A 51 -6.99 -18.42 4.92
CA GLU A 51 -7.49 -19.75 5.29
C GLU A 51 -6.80 -20.90 4.56
N LYS A 52 -6.52 -20.71 3.26
CA LYS A 52 -5.82 -21.72 2.46
C LYS A 52 -4.42 -21.97 2.99
N ALA A 53 -3.70 -20.92 3.38
CA ALA A 53 -2.37 -21.04 3.96
C ALA A 53 -2.42 -21.74 5.32
N GLN A 54 -3.43 -21.45 6.14
CA GLN A 54 -3.62 -22.15 7.42
C GLN A 54 -3.88 -23.65 7.20
N LYS A 55 -4.78 -24.00 6.26
CA LYS A 55 -5.16 -25.39 5.97
C LYS A 55 -4.04 -26.20 5.32
N MET A 56 -3.30 -25.61 4.38
CA MET A 56 -2.32 -26.35 3.57
C MET A 56 -0.90 -26.28 4.12
N LEU A 57 -0.53 -25.17 4.75
CA LEU A 57 0.84 -24.90 5.20
C LEU A 57 0.96 -24.87 6.72
N GLY A 58 -0.16 -25.03 7.45
CA GLY A 58 -0.17 -24.85 8.90
C GLY A 58 0.18 -23.42 9.31
N TYR A 59 0.03 -22.43 8.41
CA TYR A 59 0.36 -21.05 8.71
C TYR A 59 -0.47 -20.56 9.91
N GLN A 60 0.19 -19.90 10.85
CA GLN A 60 -0.47 -19.22 11.96
C GLN A 60 0.07 -17.80 12.05
N PRO A 61 -0.78 -16.75 11.94
CA PRO A 61 -0.32 -15.39 12.10
C PRO A 61 0.22 -15.19 13.52
N ARG A 62 1.40 -14.56 13.64
CA ARG A 62 2.02 -14.31 14.95
C ARG A 62 1.28 -13.25 15.76
N VAL A 63 0.65 -12.32 15.06
CA VAL A 63 -0.19 -11.22 15.58
C VAL A 63 -1.32 -10.99 14.59
N SER A 64 -2.45 -10.45 15.04
CA SER A 64 -3.53 -10.04 14.12
C SER A 64 -3.14 -8.78 13.34
N ILE A 65 -3.89 -8.46 12.29
CA ILE A 65 -3.69 -7.21 11.55
C ILE A 65 -3.94 -6.01 12.46
N GLU A 66 -4.99 -6.06 13.28
CA GLU A 66 -5.36 -5.00 14.22
C GLU A 66 -4.25 -4.74 15.24
N GLU A 67 -3.70 -5.81 15.82
CA GLU A 67 -2.57 -5.72 16.75
C GLU A 67 -1.32 -5.18 16.06
N GLY A 68 -0.99 -5.69 14.88
CA GLY A 68 0.15 -5.21 14.10
C GLY A 68 0.03 -3.72 13.78
N MET A 69 -1.14 -3.27 13.36
CA MET A 69 -1.42 -1.86 13.06
C MET A 69 -1.35 -0.98 14.31
N ALA A 70 -1.82 -1.45 15.47
CA ALA A 70 -1.70 -0.72 16.73
C ALA A 70 -0.24 -0.48 17.12
N ARG A 71 0.59 -1.54 17.06
CA ARG A 71 2.04 -1.45 17.35
C ARG A 71 2.76 -0.49 16.40
N VAL A 72 2.42 -0.51 15.11
CA VAL A 72 2.97 0.42 14.11
C VAL A 72 2.55 1.86 14.41
N HIS A 73 1.30 2.08 14.84
CA HIS A 73 0.84 3.41 15.23
C HIS A 73 1.61 3.96 16.44
N GLU A 74 1.79 3.15 17.48
CA GLU A 74 2.56 3.51 18.67
C GLU A 74 4.01 3.88 18.31
N TRP A 75 4.65 3.06 17.49
CA TRP A 75 6.00 3.34 16.98
C TRP A 75 6.04 4.65 16.18
N ALA A 76 5.12 4.84 15.24
CA ALA A 76 5.11 6.04 14.39
C ALA A 76 4.89 7.33 15.20
N ARG A 77 4.11 7.26 16.28
CA ARG A 77 3.95 8.36 17.25
C ARG A 77 5.24 8.64 18.01
N ALA A 78 5.92 7.60 18.50
CA ALA A 78 7.17 7.72 19.24
C ALA A 78 8.28 8.36 18.39
N GLU A 79 8.38 7.95 17.12
CA GLU A 79 9.33 8.49 16.14
C GLU A 79 8.90 9.85 15.54
N ARG A 80 7.74 10.39 15.95
CA ARG A 80 7.16 11.65 15.43
C ARG A 80 6.94 11.65 13.91
N LEU A 81 6.66 10.49 13.34
CA LEU A 81 6.31 10.34 11.93
C LEU A 81 4.84 10.71 11.67
N ILE A 82 4.00 10.65 12.71
CA ILE A 82 2.57 11.05 12.71
C ILE A 82 2.16 11.87 13.92
#